data_AF-Q9Z648-F1
#
_entry.id   AF-Q9Z648-F1
#
_cell.length_a   1.000
_cell.length_b   1.000
_cell.length_c   1.000
_cell.angle_alpha   90.00
_cell.angle_beta   90.00
_cell.angle_gamma   90.00
#
_symmetry.space_group_name_H-M   'P 1'
#
loop_
_entity.id
_entity.type
_entity.pdbx_description
1 polymer ?
#
loop_
_entity_poly.entity_id
_entity_poly.type
_entity_poly.pdbx_seq_one_letter_code
_entity_poly.pdbx_strand_id
1 'polypeptide(L)' 'MTPAFSSWSSFFQMGGYAFYVWLTVGMTLLALGCLIIHTLVQRKQLLKEIRQRESRERRISAAKRKKTAANTAGDHL' A
#
# COMPACT_ATOMS: atom_id res chain seq x y z
N MET A 1 -6.08 -51.22 -15.08
CA MET A 1 -5.04 -50.23 -14.72
C MET A 1 -5.55 -49.46 -13.51
N THR A 2 -5.01 -49.73 -12.33
CA THR A 2 -5.45 -49.12 -11.06
C THR A 2 -4.88 -47.72 -10.91
N PRO A 3 -5.70 -46.67 -10.79
CA PRO A 3 -5.19 -45.32 -10.54
C PRO A 3 -4.57 -45.25 -9.14
N ALA A 4 -3.28 -44.89 -9.06
CA ALA A 4 -2.50 -44.86 -7.81
C ALA A 4 -2.88 -43.70 -6.86
N PHE A 5 -3.77 -42.80 -7.28
CA PHE A 5 -4.17 -41.62 -6.49
C PHE A 5 -5.66 -41.37 -6.70
N SER A 6 -6.48 -41.69 -5.71
CA SER A 6 -7.95 -41.68 -5.81
C SER A 6 -8.62 -40.39 -5.34
N SER A 7 -7.90 -39.39 -4.83
CA SER A 7 -8.50 -38.09 -4.51
C SER A 7 -7.47 -36.99 -4.26
N TRP A 8 -7.86 -35.73 -4.50
CA TRP A 8 -7.15 -34.53 -4.05
C TRP A 8 -6.89 -34.58 -2.53
N SER A 9 -7.80 -35.22 -1.78
CA SER A 9 -7.68 -35.44 -0.33
C SER A 9 -6.52 -36.40 0.02
N SER A 10 -6.29 -37.44 -0.79
CA SER A 10 -5.15 -38.37 -0.63
C SER A 10 -3.79 -37.68 -0.83
N PHE A 11 -3.72 -36.65 -1.69
CA PHE A 11 -2.53 -35.80 -1.81
C PHE A 11 -2.27 -34.95 -0.56
N PHE A 12 -3.33 -34.50 0.12
CA PHE A 12 -3.21 -33.83 1.42
C PHE A 12 -2.91 -34.80 2.58
N GLN A 13 -3.40 -36.05 2.48
CA GLN A 13 -3.32 -37.08 3.54
C GLN A 13 -2.18 -38.09 3.39
N MET A 14 -1.31 -37.99 2.37
CA MET A 14 -0.13 -38.85 2.23
C MET A 14 0.95 -38.46 3.26
N GLY A 15 0.73 -38.82 4.53
CA GLY A 15 1.77 -38.89 5.56
C GLY A 15 2.47 -37.58 5.95
N GLY A 16 1.79 -36.44 5.93
CA GLY A 16 2.29 -35.21 6.59
C GLY A 16 3.05 -34.20 5.72
N TYR A 17 3.31 -34.50 4.44
CA TYR A 17 4.08 -33.59 3.56
C TYR A 17 3.31 -32.38 3.04
N ALA A 18 1.99 -32.50 2.86
CA ALA A 18 1.19 -31.41 2.33
C ALA A 18 1.16 -30.18 3.24
N PHE A 19 1.32 -30.38 4.56
CA PHE A 19 1.48 -29.29 5.51
C PHE A 19 2.76 -28.49 5.25
N TYR A 20 3.89 -29.17 5.01
CA TYR A 20 5.16 -28.52 4.68
C TYR A 20 5.11 -27.76 3.35
N VAL A 21 4.45 -28.32 2.34
CA VAL A 21 4.26 -27.66 1.03
C VAL A 21 3.41 -26.41 1.18
N TRP A 22 2.29 -26.48 1.91
CA TRP A 22 1.49 -25.29 2.22
C TRP A 22 2.25 -24.26 3.04
N LEU A 23 3.13 -24.69 3.95
CA LEU A 23 3.97 -23.78 4.71
C LEU A 23 4.94 -23.04 3.78
N THR A 24 5.61 -23.75 2.86
CA THR A 24 6.55 -23.15 1.90
C THR A 24 5.84 -22.25 0.88
N VAL A 25 4.69 -22.68 0.37
CA VAL A 25 3.83 -21.87 -0.51
C VAL A 25 3.37 -20.61 0.22
N GLY A 26 2.90 -20.75 1.46
CA GLY A 26 2.52 -19.63 2.33
C GLY A 26 3.69 -18.68 2.60
N MET A 27 4.86 -19.20 2.93
CA MET A 27 6.08 -18.41 3.17
C MET A 27 6.50 -17.62 1.92
N THR A 28 6.39 -18.25 0.74
CA THR A 28 6.75 -17.63 -0.54
C THR A 28 5.73 -16.56 -0.94
N LEU A 29 4.43 -16.85 -0.79
CA LEU A 29 3.35 -15.87 -0.96
C LEU A 29 3.50 -14.70 0.02
N LEU A 30 3.89 -14.97 1.25
CA LEU A 30 4.15 -13.94 2.27
C LEU A 30 5.32 -13.05 1.84
N ALA A 31 6.43 -13.63 1.38
CA ALA A 31 7.58 -12.87 0.90
C ALA A 31 7.21 -11.99 -0.32
N LEU A 32 6.47 -12.56 -1.28
CA LEU A 32 6.01 -11.84 -2.45
C LEU A 32 5.01 -10.73 -2.07
N GLY A 33 4.07 -11.04 -1.17
CA GLY A 33 3.10 -10.10 -0.62
C GLY A 33 3.78 -8.96 0.11
N CYS A 34 4.77 -9.25 0.96
CA CYS A 34 5.60 -8.24 1.63
C CYS A 34 6.28 -7.34 0.62
N LEU A 35 6.87 -7.88 -0.45
CA LEU A 35 7.54 -7.08 -1.48
C LEU A 35 6.55 -6.16 -2.23
N ILE A 36 5.37 -6.67 -2.57
CA ILE A 36 4.31 -5.90 -3.23
C ILE A 36 3.80 -4.80 -2.29
N ILE A 37 3.47 -5.15 -1.04
CA ILE A 37 3.03 -4.19 -0.02
C ILE A 37 4.09 -3.11 0.17
N HIS A 38 5.35 -3.49 0.30
CA HIS A 38 6.46 -2.55 0.47
C HIS A 38 6.55 -1.57 -0.72
N THR A 39 6.42 -2.08 -1.95
CA THR A 39 6.40 -1.27 -3.16
C THR A 39 5.21 -0.31 -3.20
N LEU A 40 4.02 -0.78 -2.82
CA LEU A 40 2.80 0.04 -2.78
C LEU A 40 2.85 1.08 -1.67
N VAL A 41 3.39 0.74 -0.50
CA VAL A 41 3.58 1.66 0.63
C VAL A 41 4.58 2.74 0.25
N GLN A 42 5.71 2.41 -0.38
CA GLN A 42 6.67 3.43 -0.87
C GLN A 42 6.01 4.42 -1.85
N ARG A 43 5.25 3.91 -2.82
CA ARG A 43 4.48 4.77 -3.74
C ARG A 43 3.46 5.66 -3.00
N LYS A 44 2.75 5.10 -2.01
CA LYS A 44 1.78 5.86 -1.20
C LYS A 44 2.45 6.86 -0.28
N GLN A 45 3.62 6.56 0.27
CA GLN A 45 4.38 7.47 1.13
C GLN A 45 4.84 8.69 0.34
N LEU A 46 5.36 8.52 -0.89
CA LEU A 46 5.69 9.62 -1.79
C LEU A 46 4.47 10.53 -2.03
N LEU A 47 3.32 9.94 -2.37
CA LEU A 47 2.08 10.71 -2.59
C LEU A 47 1.56 11.38 -1.30
N LYS A 48 1.72 10.73 -0.14
CA LYS A 48 1.32 11.26 1.16
C LYS A 48 2.20 12.43 1.57
N GLU A 49 3.51 12.36 1.30
CA GLU A 49 4.46 13.43 1.55
C GLU A 49 4.16 14.66 0.67
N ILE A 50 3.85 14.46 -0.62
CA ILE A 50 3.40 15.51 -1.53
C ILE A 50 2.10 16.15 -1.02
N ARG A 51 1.11 15.34 -0.63
CA ARG A 51 -0.17 15.84 -0.12
C ARG A 51 -0.02 16.62 1.19
N GLN A 52 0.92 16.22 2.05
CA GLN A 52 1.23 16.92 3.28
C GLN A 52 1.89 18.29 3.00
N ARG A 53 2.79 18.37 2.01
CA ARG A 53 3.37 19.63 1.53
C ARG A 53 2.31 20.55 0.90
N GLU A 54 1.45 20.01 0.03
CA GLU A 54 0.31 20.76 -0.54
C GLU A 54 -0.59 21.35 0.54
N SER A 55 -0.89 20.59 1.61
CA SER A 55 -1.77 21.09 2.67
C SER A 55 -1.17 22.30 3.41
N ARG A 56 0.15 22.33 3.57
CA ARG A 56 0.86 23.47 4.17
C ARG A 56 0.90 24.65 3.21
N GLU A 57 1.20 24.42 1.94
CA GLU A 57 1.25 25.47 0.93
C GLU A 57 -0.12 26.11 0.69
N ARG A 58 -1.21 25.32 0.68
CA ARG A 58 -2.59 25.82 0.57
C ARG A 58 -2.99 26.73 1.72
N ARG A 59 -2.53 26.43 2.95
CA ARG A 59 -2.79 27.29 4.12
C ARG A 59 -2.03 28.61 4.02
N ILE A 60 -0.79 28.59 3.54
CA ILE A 60 0.04 29.78 3.41
C ILE A 60 -0.44 30.67 2.24
N SER A 61 -0.87 30.08 1.13
CA SER A 61 -1.39 30.82 -0.03
C SER A 61 -2.77 31.45 0.25
N ALA A 62 -3.64 30.76 1.00
CA ALA A 62 -4.90 31.33 1.46
C ALA A 62 -4.68 32.54 2.40
N ALA A 63 -3.69 32.47 3.30
CA ALA A 63 -3.32 33.59 4.16
C ALA A 63 -2.68 34.75 3.38
N LYS A 64 -1.85 34.46 2.36
CA LYS A 64 -1.27 35.48 1.48
C LYS A 64 -2.35 36.20 0.65
N ARG A 65 -3.31 35.49 0.05
CA ARG A 65 -4.42 36.13 -0.70
C ARG A 65 -5.23 37.09 0.19
N LYS A 66 -5.48 36.74 1.45
CA LYS A 66 -6.16 37.65 2.40
C LYS A 66 -5.32 38.88 2.73
N LYS A 67 -4.01 38.74 2.92
CA LYS A 67 -3.12 39.89 3.17
C LYS A 67 -2.98 40.82 1.97
N THR A 68 -2.86 40.28 0.76
CA THR A 68 -2.77 41.10 -0.46
C THR A 68 -4.09 41.84 -0.72
N ALA A 69 -5.24 41.19 -0.54
CA ALA A 69 -6.55 41.85 -0.67
C ALA A 69 -6.77 42.94 0.39
N ALA A 70 -6.31 42.72 1.63
CA ALA A 70 -6.41 43.72 2.69
C ALA A 70 -5.46 44.91 2.48
N ASN A 71 -4.25 44.68 1.95
CA ASN A 71 -3.28 45.73 1.69
C ASN A 71 -3.67 46.61 0.49
N THR A 72 -4.24 46.02 -0.56
CA THR A 72 -4.74 46.78 -1.73
C THR A 72 -5.99 47.60 -1.40
N ALA A 73 -6.83 47.15 -0.46
CA ALA A 73 -7.99 47.93 -0.02
C ALA A 73 -7.63 49.12 0.88
N GLY A 74 -6.49 49.08 1.58
CA GLY A 74 -6.01 50.17 2.43
C GLY A 74 -5.21 51.25 1.71
N ASP A 75 -4.72 50.98 0.50
CA ASP A 75 -3.90 51.91 -0.31
C ASP A 75 -4.75 52.86 -1.19
N HIS A 76 -6.07 52.65 -1.21
CA HIS A 76 -7.05 53.45 -1.96
C HIS A 76 -7.88 54.41 -1.09
N LEU A 77 -7.48 54.65 0.17
CA LEU A 77 -8.05 55.65 1.09
C LEU A 77 -7.00 56.70 1.45
#